data_AF-A0A936LWJ3-F1
#
_entry.id   AF-A0A936LWJ3-F1
#
_cell.length_a   1.000
_cell.length_b   1.000
_cell.length_c   1.000
_cell.angle_alpha   90.00
_cell.angle_beta   90.00
_cell.angle_gamma   90.00
#
_symmetry.space_group_name_H-M   'P 1'
#
loop_
_entity.id
_entity.type
_entity.pdbx_description
1 polymer ?
#
loop_
_entity_poly.entity_id
_entity_poly.type
_entity_poly.pdbx_seq_one_letter_code
_entity_poly.pdbx_strand_id
1 'polypeptide(L)'
;MPSQRLIPATLLLSLLAMGRAPAATFKIEIDYMVAAGHSHMPSQAVIDAVVQMFACRGHTLIIDVDDALPHYNVLRRNPNNCSGSLFSYNGEAASFGSLRDTYFDRINDPTWNYCIFAHQYEDPNCNTTGSSGLGQTPGRYFVVTLGAFSGQTGTLFDQAATLAHEFGHNLGLSHCGESNCDADGNYNPILPSIMSYRYQLAGVRTNVLCNNLAPPQAIFKDIDYSEGRQCQQNELALNEFNGTFMLPVDWDCDGTLEANVIQDIGGDGDGWCGDATGLSVLQDLDEWNTVALYTTLRDRGELPEPEEVACITAEEWDLVQRELLGRGSCPQPALQTESCPSGRNVFVSPGTGSGVGWCTFTFKGVQTAQTLSTPGSVYFLRPGDYNESGVTTLNKNGIWMCNTGTAVIR
;
A
#
# COMPACT_ATOMS: atom_id res chain seq x y z
N MET A 1 -20.70 21.45 -18.03
CA MET A 1 -20.73 20.75 -16.73
C MET A 1 -21.16 19.32 -16.99
N PRO A 2 -20.23 18.37 -17.12
CA PRO A 2 -20.60 16.97 -17.15
C PRO A 2 -20.82 16.50 -15.70
N SER A 3 -21.96 15.85 -15.50
CA SER A 3 -22.37 15.20 -14.26
C SER A 3 -21.38 14.08 -13.93
N GLN A 4 -20.55 14.29 -12.91
CA GLN A 4 -19.80 13.22 -12.26
C GLN A 4 -20.81 12.23 -11.71
N ARG A 5 -20.87 11.04 -12.29
CA ARG A 5 -21.56 9.91 -11.66
C ARG A 5 -20.65 9.42 -10.54
N LEU A 6 -20.77 10.05 -9.36
CA LEU A 6 -20.29 9.46 -8.12
C LEU A 6 -20.96 8.09 -7.98
N ILE A 7 -20.15 7.04 -7.91
CA ILE A 7 -20.61 5.75 -7.42
C ILE A 7 -20.92 5.98 -5.93
N PRO A 8 -22.16 5.83 -5.47
CA PRO A 8 -22.49 6.12 -4.09
C PRO A 8 -21.78 5.12 -3.17
N ALA A 9 -21.11 5.62 -2.13
CA ALA A 9 -20.40 4.86 -1.10
C ALA A 9 -21.23 3.72 -0.46
N THR A 10 -22.55 3.78 -0.59
CA THR A 10 -23.51 2.77 -0.13
C THR A 10 -23.46 1.46 -0.92
N LEU A 11 -22.92 1.43 -2.14
CA LEU A 11 -22.77 0.19 -2.92
C LEU A 11 -21.51 -0.61 -2.52
N LEU A 12 -20.50 0.05 -1.93
CA LEU A 12 -19.29 -0.61 -1.40
C LEU A 12 -19.60 -1.43 -0.13
N LEU A 13 -20.54 -0.95 0.69
CA LEU A 13 -20.83 -1.54 2.00
C LEU A 13 -21.59 -2.89 1.97
N SER A 14 -22.18 -3.26 0.83
CA SER A 14 -23.03 -4.47 0.73
C SER A 14 -22.35 -5.69 0.10
N LEU A 15 -21.10 -5.57 -0.40
CA LEU A 15 -20.29 -6.70 -0.87
C LEU A 15 -19.16 -7.13 0.10
N LEU A 16 -18.93 -6.39 1.19
CA LEU A 16 -17.89 -6.69 2.20
C LEU A 16 -18.20 -7.90 3.10
N ALA A 17 -19.35 -8.55 2.89
CA ALA A 17 -19.72 -9.80 3.53
C ALA A 17 -19.75 -10.93 2.49
N MET A 18 -18.60 -11.49 2.10
CA MET A 18 -18.37 -12.92 1.80
C MET A 18 -17.13 -13.12 0.91
N GLY A 19 -16.10 -13.76 1.49
CA GLY A 19 -15.11 -14.54 0.75
C GLY A 19 -13.88 -13.79 0.26
N ARG A 20 -12.77 -14.54 0.14
CA ARG A 20 -11.56 -14.11 -0.55
C ARG A 20 -11.93 -13.70 -1.98
N ALA A 21 -11.44 -12.56 -2.43
CA ALA A 21 -11.45 -12.14 -3.82
C ALA A 21 -11.20 -13.33 -4.79
N PRO A 22 -11.95 -13.46 -5.89
CA PRO A 22 -11.66 -14.48 -6.89
C PRO A 22 -10.21 -14.34 -7.40
N ALA A 23 -9.56 -15.49 -7.64
CA ALA A 23 -8.22 -15.52 -8.21
C ALA A 23 -8.22 -14.79 -9.56
N ALA A 24 -7.30 -13.85 -9.71
CA ALA A 24 -7.16 -13.02 -10.90
C ALA A 24 -5.77 -13.27 -11.52
N THR A 25 -5.67 -13.13 -12.84
CA THR A 25 -4.39 -13.12 -13.55
C THR A 25 -4.12 -11.72 -14.05
N PHE A 26 -2.96 -11.20 -13.66
CA PHE A 26 -2.42 -9.91 -14.06
C PHE A 26 -1.23 -10.14 -14.98
N LYS A 27 -1.03 -9.23 -15.93
CA LYS A 27 0.06 -9.30 -16.89
C LYS A 27 0.69 -7.93 -17.06
N ILE A 28 2.02 -7.88 -17.04
CA ILE A 28 2.80 -6.67 -17.22
C ILE A 28 3.90 -7.00 -18.24
N GLU A 29 4.04 -6.16 -19.24
CA GLU A 29 5.25 -6.08 -20.06
C GLU A 29 6.12 -4.95 -19.51
N ILE A 30 7.39 -5.25 -19.27
CA ILE A 30 8.38 -4.31 -18.76
C ILE A 30 9.48 -4.14 -19.82
N ASP A 31 9.61 -2.91 -20.27
CA ASP A 31 10.77 -2.46 -21.02
C ASP A 31 11.65 -1.58 -20.14
N TYR A 32 12.93 -1.49 -20.47
CA TYR A 32 13.90 -0.84 -19.59
C TYR A 32 14.97 -0.05 -20.34
N MET A 33 15.36 1.10 -19.80
CA MET A 33 16.43 1.92 -20.38
C MET A 33 17.82 1.39 -20.03
N VAL A 34 18.77 1.48 -20.97
CA VAL A 34 20.17 1.09 -20.76
C VAL A 34 21.13 2.24 -21.10
N ALA A 35 21.86 2.72 -20.10
CA ALA A 35 22.88 3.77 -20.23
C ALA A 35 24.31 3.18 -20.27
N ALA A 36 25.30 4.03 -20.56
CA ALA A 36 26.71 3.64 -20.65
C ALA A 36 27.39 3.29 -19.30
N GLY A 37 26.66 3.33 -18.19
CA GLY A 37 27.20 3.04 -16.84
C GLY A 37 26.22 2.39 -15.87
N HIS A 38 24.94 2.30 -16.22
CA HIS A 38 23.89 1.67 -15.44
C HIS A 38 22.79 1.15 -16.37
N SER A 39 22.02 0.19 -15.88
CA SER A 39 20.84 -0.35 -16.56
C SER A 39 19.65 -0.25 -15.62
N HIS A 40 18.50 0.11 -16.16
CA HIS A 40 17.24 0.12 -15.44
C HIS A 40 16.53 -1.24 -15.49
N MET A 41 17.15 -2.30 -16.04
CA MET A 41 16.56 -3.63 -16.07
C MET A 41 16.29 -4.15 -14.65
N PRO A 42 15.04 -4.46 -14.28
CA PRO A 42 14.78 -5.09 -12.99
C PRO A 42 15.41 -6.49 -12.98
N SER A 43 16.11 -6.81 -11.89
CA SER A 43 16.66 -8.15 -11.70
C SER A 43 15.54 -9.18 -11.46
N GLN A 44 15.83 -10.47 -11.67
CA GLN A 44 14.87 -11.54 -11.38
C GLN A 44 14.38 -11.51 -9.91
N ALA A 45 15.24 -11.11 -8.96
CA ALA A 45 14.84 -11.00 -7.56
C ALA A 45 13.75 -9.94 -7.33
N VAL A 46 13.80 -8.83 -8.07
CA VAL A 46 12.76 -7.77 -8.05
C VAL A 46 11.45 -8.34 -8.56
N ILE A 47 11.48 -9.05 -9.68
CA ILE A 47 10.30 -9.70 -10.28
C ILE A 47 9.72 -10.74 -9.33
N ASP A 48 10.54 -11.63 -8.78
CA ASP A 48 10.11 -12.72 -7.91
C ASP A 48 9.44 -12.21 -6.63
N ALA A 49 9.95 -11.12 -6.05
CA ALA A 49 9.35 -10.52 -4.85
C ALA A 49 7.93 -9.99 -5.11
N VAL A 50 7.73 -9.27 -6.21
CA VAL A 50 6.40 -8.72 -6.57
C VAL A 50 5.45 -9.84 -7.01
N VAL A 51 5.91 -10.81 -7.80
CA VAL A 51 5.08 -11.98 -8.16
C VAL A 51 4.66 -12.77 -6.91
N GLN A 52 5.59 -12.95 -5.95
CA GLN A 52 5.31 -13.63 -4.70
C GLN A 52 4.27 -12.87 -3.84
N MET A 53 4.31 -11.53 -3.81
CA MET A 53 3.30 -10.71 -3.15
C MET A 53 1.88 -11.05 -3.64
N PHE A 54 1.65 -11.04 -4.97
CA PHE A 54 0.35 -11.41 -5.56
C PHE A 54 -0.01 -12.88 -5.31
N ALA A 55 0.96 -13.80 -5.42
CA ALA A 55 0.76 -15.22 -5.18
C ALA A 55 0.27 -15.51 -3.75
N CYS A 56 0.79 -14.80 -2.74
CA CYS A 56 0.34 -14.94 -1.36
C CYS A 56 -1.13 -14.56 -1.15
N ARG A 57 -1.67 -13.75 -2.06
CA ARG A 57 -3.08 -13.33 -2.04
C ARG A 57 -3.95 -14.16 -2.98
N GLY A 58 -3.35 -15.10 -3.70
CA GLY A 58 -4.05 -16.05 -4.55
C GLY A 58 -4.29 -15.52 -5.95
N HIS A 59 -3.56 -14.47 -6.33
CA HIS A 59 -3.53 -13.94 -7.67
C HIS A 59 -2.29 -14.46 -8.40
N THR A 60 -2.36 -14.51 -9.73
CA THR A 60 -1.21 -14.79 -10.58
C THR A 60 -0.77 -13.47 -11.20
N LEU A 61 0.51 -13.13 -11.08
CA LEU A 61 1.11 -12.02 -11.81
C LEU A 61 2.14 -12.59 -12.77
N ILE A 62 1.98 -12.27 -14.06
CA ILE A 62 2.90 -12.62 -15.12
C ILE A 62 3.62 -11.33 -15.50
N ILE A 63 4.95 -11.35 -15.42
CA ILE A 63 5.79 -10.24 -15.86
C ILE A 63 6.69 -10.74 -16.99
N ASP A 64 6.63 -10.05 -18.12
CA ASP A 64 7.50 -10.24 -19.27
C ASP A 64 8.49 -9.07 -19.28
N VAL A 65 9.78 -9.34 -19.06
CA VAL A 65 10.83 -8.31 -19.20
C VAL A 65 11.40 -8.47 -20.59
N ASP A 66 11.10 -7.54 -21.48
CA ASP A 66 11.23 -7.75 -22.93
C ASP A 66 12.37 -6.90 -23.51
N ASP A 67 12.10 -5.63 -23.83
CA ASP A 67 13.01 -4.83 -24.65
C ASP A 67 13.95 -3.91 -23.85
N ALA A 68 15.19 -3.85 -24.32
CA ALA A 68 16.16 -2.84 -23.91
C ALA A 68 15.98 -1.57 -24.76
N LEU A 69 15.51 -0.50 -24.13
CA LEU A 69 15.24 0.79 -24.77
C LEU A 69 16.49 1.68 -24.85
N PRO A 70 16.54 2.60 -25.83
CA PRO A 70 17.48 3.73 -25.79
C PRO A 70 17.33 4.52 -24.49
N HIS A 71 18.44 4.91 -23.89
CA HIS A 71 18.40 5.71 -22.67
C HIS A 71 18.08 7.17 -22.94
N TYR A 72 17.03 7.66 -22.28
CA TYR A 72 16.71 9.07 -22.16
C TYR A 72 16.78 9.44 -20.68
N ASN A 73 17.51 10.50 -20.35
CA ASN A 73 17.59 10.95 -18.96
C ASN A 73 16.21 11.37 -18.42
N VAL A 74 15.33 11.85 -19.30
CA VAL A 74 14.01 12.36 -18.92
C VAL A 74 13.00 11.97 -19.98
N LEU A 75 11.94 11.27 -19.57
CA LEU A 75 10.75 11.09 -20.39
C LEU A 75 9.98 12.41 -20.51
N ARG A 76 9.69 12.81 -21.75
CA ARG A 76 9.14 14.13 -22.07
C ARG A 76 7.61 14.13 -22.09
N ARG A 77 7.02 15.20 -21.54
CA ARG A 77 5.62 15.60 -21.77
C ARG A 77 5.51 16.43 -23.05
N ASN A 78 4.28 16.77 -23.42
CA ASN A 78 4.03 17.66 -24.54
C ASN A 78 4.53 19.08 -24.19
N PRO A 79 5.57 19.62 -24.87
CA PRO A 79 6.11 20.94 -24.56
C PRO A 79 5.12 22.09 -24.79
N ASN A 80 4.07 21.85 -25.59
CA ASN A 80 3.00 22.82 -25.83
C ASN A 80 1.80 22.64 -24.89
N ASN A 81 1.79 21.59 -24.06
CA ASN A 81 0.74 21.28 -23.11
C ASN A 81 1.28 20.41 -21.97
N CYS A 82 2.12 20.99 -21.11
CA CYS A 82 2.79 20.27 -20.02
C CYS A 82 1.82 19.61 -19.03
N SER A 83 0.63 20.20 -18.83
CA SER A 83 -0.40 19.62 -17.96
C SER A 83 -1.16 18.46 -18.60
N GLY A 84 -0.93 18.18 -19.89
CA GLY A 84 -1.43 16.99 -20.56
C GLY A 84 -0.70 15.73 -20.09
N SER A 85 -1.36 14.59 -20.24
CA SER A 85 -0.84 13.28 -19.81
C SER A 85 0.53 12.94 -20.44
N LEU A 86 1.46 12.47 -19.60
CA LEU A 86 2.75 11.89 -20.02
C LEU A 86 2.52 10.69 -20.94
N PHE A 87 1.58 9.81 -20.57
CA PHE A 87 1.30 8.56 -21.27
C PHE A 87 0.67 8.74 -22.66
N SER A 88 0.05 9.90 -22.89
CA SER A 88 -0.64 10.19 -24.15
C SER A 88 0.26 10.88 -25.18
N TYR A 89 1.33 11.54 -24.76
CA TYR A 89 2.21 12.27 -25.67
C TYR A 89 3.14 11.31 -26.43
N ASN A 90 3.15 11.42 -27.75
CA ASN A 90 4.00 10.64 -28.66
C ASN A 90 4.79 11.51 -29.67
N GLY A 91 4.91 12.81 -29.41
CA GLY A 91 5.48 13.77 -30.38
C GLY A 91 7.01 13.81 -30.42
N GLU A 92 7.69 13.14 -29.49
CA GLU A 92 9.15 13.09 -29.38
C GLU A 92 9.63 11.66 -29.12
N ALA A 93 10.84 11.31 -29.57
CA ALA A 93 11.39 9.97 -29.34
C ALA A 93 11.53 9.61 -27.84
N ALA A 94 11.76 10.63 -26.99
CA ALA A 94 11.84 10.49 -25.54
C ALA A 94 10.47 10.55 -24.84
N SER A 95 9.35 10.54 -25.56
CA SER A 95 8.02 10.53 -24.96
C SER A 95 7.54 9.10 -24.71
N PHE A 96 6.81 8.89 -23.62
CA PHE A 96 6.26 7.57 -23.28
C PHE A 96 5.42 6.99 -24.42
N GLY A 97 4.56 7.80 -25.03
CA GLY A 97 3.69 7.34 -26.11
C GLY A 97 4.47 6.87 -27.34
N SER A 98 5.58 7.53 -27.70
CA SER A 98 6.41 7.08 -28.82
C SER A 98 7.11 5.75 -28.53
N LEU A 99 7.56 5.55 -27.29
CA LEU A 99 8.16 4.29 -26.86
C LEU A 99 7.13 3.17 -26.83
N ARG A 100 5.98 3.40 -26.17
CA ARG A 100 4.85 2.46 -26.17
C ARG A 100 4.43 2.05 -27.58
N ASP A 101 4.23 3.00 -28.49
CA ASP A 101 3.75 2.71 -29.85
C ASP A 101 4.77 1.88 -30.66
N THR A 102 6.04 1.83 -30.23
CA THR A 102 7.12 1.10 -30.90
C THR A 102 7.42 -0.25 -30.25
N TYR A 103 7.45 -0.31 -28.92
CA TYR A 103 7.98 -1.44 -28.16
C TYR A 103 6.92 -2.21 -27.36
N PHE A 104 5.73 -1.63 -27.12
CA PHE A 104 4.68 -2.37 -26.40
C PHE A 104 4.05 -3.45 -27.29
N ASP A 105 4.60 -4.66 -27.22
CA ASP A 105 4.26 -5.81 -28.07
C ASP A 105 2.80 -6.25 -27.89
N ARG A 106 2.26 -6.01 -26.68
CA ARG A 106 0.89 -6.37 -26.29
C ARG A 106 -0.10 -5.23 -26.36
N ILE A 107 0.18 -4.14 -27.08
CA ILE A 107 -0.71 -2.96 -27.18
C ILE A 107 -2.17 -3.27 -27.55
N ASN A 108 -2.40 -4.33 -28.34
CA ASN A 108 -3.72 -4.77 -28.77
C ASN A 108 -4.41 -5.77 -27.82
N ASP A 109 -3.73 -6.24 -26.77
CA ASP A 109 -4.32 -7.09 -25.72
C ASP A 109 -4.62 -6.24 -24.48
N PRO A 110 -5.90 -5.93 -24.21
CA PRO A 110 -6.28 -5.06 -23.11
C PRO A 110 -6.04 -5.65 -21.72
N THR A 111 -5.62 -6.93 -21.63
CA THR A 111 -5.28 -7.60 -20.38
C THR A 111 -3.84 -7.35 -19.91
N TRP A 112 -3.00 -6.77 -20.78
CA TRP A 112 -1.63 -6.39 -20.46
C TRP A 112 -1.53 -4.93 -20.03
N ASN A 113 -0.69 -4.71 -19.03
CA ASN A 113 -0.23 -3.40 -18.61
C ASN A 113 1.19 -3.22 -19.14
N TYR A 114 1.59 -1.97 -19.35
CA TYR A 114 2.88 -1.62 -19.91
C TYR A 114 3.62 -0.71 -18.95
N CYS A 115 4.82 -1.16 -18.59
CA CYS A 115 5.73 -0.48 -17.68
C CYS A 115 7.01 -0.14 -18.43
N ILE A 116 7.50 1.09 -18.24
CA ILE A 116 8.88 1.42 -18.61
C ILE A 116 9.67 1.68 -17.32
N PHE A 117 10.73 0.91 -17.11
CA PHE A 117 11.80 1.24 -16.17
C PHE A 117 12.70 2.29 -16.82
N ALA A 118 12.39 3.55 -16.54
CA ALA A 118 13.03 4.73 -17.11
C ALA A 118 13.96 5.41 -16.09
N HIS A 119 14.68 6.44 -16.54
CA HIS A 119 15.54 7.22 -15.67
C HIS A 119 14.74 8.20 -14.82
N GLN A 120 14.22 9.27 -15.42
CA GLN A 120 13.32 10.25 -14.79
C GLN A 120 12.21 10.64 -15.78
N TYR A 121 11.23 11.40 -15.34
CA TYR A 121 10.18 11.95 -16.19
C TYR A 121 9.91 13.43 -15.88
N GLU A 122 9.08 14.07 -16.70
CA GLU A 122 8.61 15.44 -16.50
C GLU A 122 7.30 15.51 -15.70
N ASP A 123 7.24 16.41 -14.73
CA ASP A 123 6.02 16.78 -14.01
C ASP A 123 5.02 17.53 -14.92
N PRO A 124 3.78 17.81 -14.47
CA PRO A 124 2.79 18.58 -15.23
C PRO A 124 3.18 20.03 -15.59
N ASN A 125 4.38 20.48 -15.22
CA ASN A 125 4.97 21.77 -15.60
C ASN A 125 6.18 21.61 -16.54
N CYS A 126 6.42 20.41 -17.07
CA CYS A 126 7.60 20.04 -17.87
C CYS A 126 8.95 20.22 -17.13
N ASN A 127 8.94 20.15 -15.79
CA ASN A 127 10.18 20.08 -15.02
C ASN A 127 10.55 18.63 -14.77
N THR A 128 11.84 18.32 -14.82
CA THR A 128 12.32 17.00 -14.41
C THR A 128 12.05 16.78 -12.92
N THR A 129 11.36 15.68 -12.59
CA THR A 129 11.04 15.30 -11.20
C THR A 129 11.96 14.21 -10.67
N GLY A 130 12.15 14.18 -9.36
CA GLY A 130 12.83 13.12 -8.60
C GLY A 130 11.88 12.00 -8.14
N SER A 131 10.65 11.96 -8.64
CA SER A 131 9.66 10.93 -8.30
C SER A 131 10.10 9.52 -8.72
N SER A 132 9.90 8.56 -7.83
CA SER A 132 10.21 7.15 -8.08
C SER A 132 9.35 6.52 -9.16
N GLY A 133 8.19 7.09 -9.49
CA GLY A 133 7.28 6.54 -10.50
C GLY A 133 6.08 7.45 -10.82
N LEU A 134 5.35 7.06 -11.86
CA LEU A 134 4.08 7.69 -12.24
C LEU A 134 3.18 6.60 -12.79
N GLY A 135 1.91 6.60 -12.37
CA GLY A 135 0.95 5.58 -12.73
C GLY A 135 -0.37 6.17 -13.21
N GLN A 136 -1.04 5.46 -14.11
CA GLN A 136 -2.46 5.71 -14.37
C GLN A 136 -3.32 5.04 -13.29
N THR A 137 -4.25 5.81 -12.69
CA THR A 137 -5.18 5.34 -11.64
C THR A 137 -6.64 5.59 -12.04
N PRO A 138 -7.46 4.54 -12.16
CA PRO A 138 -7.04 3.20 -12.62
C PRO A 138 -6.50 3.30 -14.05
N GLY A 139 -5.78 2.29 -14.54
CA GLY A 139 -5.25 2.33 -15.90
C GLY A 139 -4.37 1.15 -16.25
N ARG A 140 -3.51 1.33 -17.25
CA ARG A 140 -2.62 0.26 -17.74
C ARG A 140 -1.19 0.67 -18.04
N TYR A 141 -0.91 1.96 -17.89
CA TYR A 141 0.41 2.53 -18.17
C TYR A 141 0.99 3.06 -16.88
N PHE A 142 2.27 2.80 -16.69
CA PHE A 142 3.03 3.34 -15.57
C PHE A 142 4.52 3.32 -15.88
N VAL A 143 5.31 4.03 -15.08
CA VAL A 143 6.76 4.07 -15.18
C VAL A 143 7.40 3.93 -13.82
N VAL A 144 8.54 3.24 -13.76
CA VAL A 144 9.44 3.22 -12.61
C VAL A 144 10.66 4.08 -12.95
N THR A 145 10.91 5.15 -12.19
CA THR A 145 11.87 6.22 -12.50
C THR A 145 12.81 6.53 -11.34
N LEU A 146 13.71 5.60 -11.05
CA LEU A 146 14.64 5.71 -9.92
C LEU A 146 15.97 6.43 -10.26
N GLY A 147 15.99 7.26 -11.31
CA GLY A 147 17.18 8.00 -11.76
C GLY A 147 17.74 9.01 -10.75
N ALA A 148 16.88 9.58 -9.91
CA ALA A 148 17.28 10.47 -8.82
C ALA A 148 17.74 9.74 -7.54
N PHE A 149 17.59 8.41 -7.49
CA PHE A 149 17.89 7.60 -6.30
C PHE A 149 19.32 7.07 -6.33
N SER A 150 19.71 6.38 -5.26
CA SER A 150 21.05 5.78 -5.11
C SER A 150 21.46 4.99 -6.36
N GLY A 151 22.67 5.23 -6.85
CA GLY A 151 23.19 4.56 -8.04
C GLY A 151 22.40 4.83 -9.34
N GLN A 152 21.57 5.88 -9.36
CA GLN A 152 20.69 6.24 -10.49
C GLN A 152 19.68 5.15 -10.89
N THR A 153 19.47 4.18 -10.00
CA THR A 153 18.61 3.00 -10.24
C THR A 153 17.88 2.54 -8.97
N GLY A 154 18.15 3.17 -7.82
CA GLY A 154 17.65 2.74 -6.52
C GLY A 154 18.24 1.42 -6.06
N THR A 155 17.91 1.03 -4.83
CA THR A 155 18.16 -0.31 -4.32
C THR A 155 17.21 -1.32 -4.99
N LEU A 156 17.49 -2.62 -4.83
CA LEU A 156 16.55 -3.66 -5.28
C LEU A 156 15.20 -3.56 -4.56
N PHE A 157 15.18 -3.10 -3.30
CA PHE A 157 13.94 -2.88 -2.57
C PHE A 157 13.14 -1.73 -3.19
N ASP A 158 13.80 -0.61 -3.50
CA ASP A 158 13.15 0.53 -4.17
C ASP A 158 12.50 0.11 -5.49
N GLN A 159 13.21 -0.67 -6.31
CA GLN A 159 12.69 -1.17 -7.59
C GLN A 159 11.44 -2.04 -7.40
N ALA A 160 11.45 -2.98 -6.46
CA ALA A 160 10.34 -3.89 -6.22
C ALA A 160 9.13 -3.16 -5.59
N ALA A 161 9.38 -2.30 -4.61
CA ALA A 161 8.34 -1.53 -3.94
C ALA A 161 7.67 -0.55 -4.92
N THR A 162 8.43 0.18 -5.72
CA THR A 162 7.87 1.10 -6.71
C THR A 162 7.16 0.35 -7.84
N LEU A 163 7.70 -0.76 -8.37
CA LEU A 163 6.98 -1.58 -9.35
C LEU A 163 5.61 -2.04 -8.82
N ALA A 164 5.56 -2.54 -7.58
CA ALA A 164 4.33 -2.98 -6.97
C ALA A 164 3.39 -1.79 -6.66
N HIS A 165 3.91 -0.65 -6.23
CA HIS A 165 3.14 0.57 -5.98
C HIS A 165 2.46 1.10 -7.25
N GLU A 166 3.23 1.30 -8.31
CA GLU A 166 2.72 1.80 -9.59
C GLU A 166 1.74 0.84 -10.25
N PHE A 167 1.98 -0.46 -10.09
CA PHE A 167 0.99 -1.43 -10.55
C PHE A 167 -0.29 -1.39 -9.71
N GLY A 168 -0.20 -1.06 -8.42
CA GLY A 168 -1.35 -0.80 -7.55
C GLY A 168 -2.22 0.34 -8.05
N HIS A 169 -1.63 1.42 -8.56
CA HIS A 169 -2.34 2.50 -9.25
C HIS A 169 -3.14 2.01 -10.45
N ASN A 170 -2.53 1.21 -11.34
CA ASN A 170 -3.24 0.61 -12.46
C ASN A 170 -4.44 -0.24 -12.00
N LEU A 171 -4.34 -0.87 -10.83
CA LEU A 171 -5.40 -1.63 -10.18
C LEU A 171 -6.37 -0.77 -9.36
N GLY A 172 -6.28 0.56 -9.45
CA GLY A 172 -7.21 1.52 -8.85
C GLY A 172 -6.97 1.80 -7.37
N LEU A 173 -5.80 1.45 -6.84
CA LEU A 173 -5.37 1.81 -5.49
C LEU A 173 -4.80 3.24 -5.44
N SER A 174 -4.89 3.85 -4.27
CA SER A 174 -4.42 5.21 -3.98
C SER A 174 -3.53 5.22 -2.74
N HIS A 175 -2.87 6.33 -2.46
CA HIS A 175 -1.93 6.41 -1.34
C HIS A 175 -2.57 6.35 0.05
N CYS A 176 -3.87 6.65 0.15
CA CYS A 176 -4.65 6.69 1.38
C CYS A 176 -5.68 5.57 1.48
N GLY A 177 -5.77 4.69 0.47
CA GLY A 177 -6.74 3.59 0.41
C GLY A 177 -8.14 3.99 -0.09
N GLU A 178 -8.45 5.29 -0.16
CA GLU A 178 -9.70 5.82 -0.72
C GLU A 178 -9.49 6.52 -2.07
N SER A 179 -10.56 6.70 -2.86
CA SER A 179 -10.45 7.34 -4.17
C SER A 179 -9.95 8.80 -4.14
N ASN A 180 -9.94 9.44 -2.97
CA ASN A 180 -9.44 10.80 -2.78
C ASN A 180 -8.68 10.90 -1.45
N CYS A 181 -7.44 11.39 -1.50
CA CYS A 181 -6.55 11.54 -0.35
C CYS A 181 -6.51 12.96 0.26
N ASP A 182 -7.42 13.86 -0.15
CA ASP A 182 -7.45 15.27 0.27
C ASP A 182 -7.42 15.47 1.79
N ALA A 183 -8.01 14.57 2.58
CA ALA A 183 -8.04 14.66 4.05
C ALA A 183 -7.03 13.73 4.74
N ASP A 184 -6.71 12.59 4.13
CA ASP A 184 -5.95 11.52 4.78
C ASP A 184 -4.43 11.59 4.49
N GLY A 185 -4.04 12.38 3.48
CA GLY A 185 -2.66 12.54 3.04
C GLY A 185 -2.09 11.28 2.37
N ASN A 186 -0.84 11.39 1.92
CA ASN A 186 -0.12 10.25 1.29
C ASN A 186 0.62 9.38 2.32
N TYR A 187 0.70 9.82 3.57
CA TYR A 187 1.54 9.22 4.62
C TYR A 187 0.73 8.52 5.72
N ASN A 188 -0.52 8.16 5.45
CA ASN A 188 -1.46 7.56 6.39
C ASN A 188 -0.84 6.37 7.18
N PRO A 189 -0.56 6.52 8.49
CA PRO A 189 0.09 5.49 9.30
C PRO A 189 -0.82 4.31 9.62
N ILE A 190 -2.12 4.41 9.35
CA ILE A 190 -3.12 3.39 9.65
C ILE A 190 -3.37 2.48 8.44
N LEU A 191 -2.80 2.82 7.28
CA LEU A 191 -2.84 2.00 6.07
C LEU A 191 -1.48 1.29 5.88
N PRO A 192 -1.27 0.08 6.44
CA PRO A 192 -0.03 -0.68 6.30
C PRO A 192 0.11 -1.26 4.89
N SER A 193 0.43 -0.40 3.94
CA SER A 193 0.47 -0.69 2.52
C SER A 193 1.60 0.06 1.85
N ILE A 194 2.30 -0.59 0.92
CA ILE A 194 3.28 0.10 0.07
C ILE A 194 2.66 1.23 -0.77
N MET A 195 1.33 1.32 -0.88
CA MET A 195 0.66 2.44 -1.53
C MET A 195 0.82 3.76 -0.74
N SER A 196 0.92 3.71 0.59
CA SER A 196 1.25 4.91 1.35
C SER A 196 2.75 5.17 1.32
N TYR A 197 3.12 6.43 1.08
CA TYR A 197 4.51 6.90 1.05
C TYR A 197 5.26 6.60 2.34
N ARG A 198 4.55 6.54 3.48
CA ARG A 198 5.12 6.16 4.77
C ARG A 198 5.80 4.79 4.71
N TYR A 199 5.23 3.87 3.93
CA TYR A 199 5.64 2.47 3.90
C TYR A 199 6.38 2.09 2.63
N GLN A 200 6.10 2.74 1.49
CA GLN A 200 6.58 2.34 0.17
C GLN A 200 8.06 1.91 0.17
N LEU A 201 8.97 2.84 0.47
CA LEU A 201 10.41 2.55 0.45
C LEU A 201 10.95 2.13 1.82
N ALA A 202 10.19 2.32 2.89
CA ALA A 202 10.57 1.91 4.24
C ALA A 202 10.29 0.43 4.55
N GLY A 203 9.42 -0.22 3.77
CA GLY A 203 8.86 -1.54 4.04
C GLY A 203 7.75 -1.48 5.08
N VAL A 204 6.61 -2.12 4.77
CA VAL A 204 5.43 -2.12 5.65
C VAL A 204 5.78 -2.70 7.02
N ARG A 205 6.27 -3.94 7.09
CA ARG A 205 6.68 -4.60 8.35
C ARG A 205 7.72 -3.78 9.10
N THR A 206 8.79 -3.38 8.43
CA THR A 206 9.91 -2.65 9.04
C THR A 206 9.41 -1.36 9.67
N ASN A 207 8.65 -0.56 8.92
CA ASN A 207 8.15 0.72 9.38
C ASN A 207 7.14 0.59 10.53
N VAL A 208 6.16 -0.34 10.48
CA VAL A 208 5.19 -0.50 11.59
C VAL A 208 5.86 -0.92 12.90
N LEU A 209 6.95 -1.68 12.84
CA LEU A 209 7.72 -2.07 14.04
C LEU A 209 8.54 -0.89 14.56
N CYS A 210 9.21 -0.16 13.66
CA CYS A 210 10.01 1.00 13.99
C CYS A 210 9.23 2.13 14.64
N ASN A 211 7.98 2.29 14.22
CA ASN A 211 7.08 3.30 14.72
C ASN A 211 6.23 2.81 15.93
N ASN A 212 6.54 1.62 16.47
CA ASN A 212 5.80 0.99 17.57
C ASN A 212 4.28 0.86 17.30
N LEU A 213 3.89 0.82 16.02
CA LEU A 213 2.50 0.67 15.61
C LEU A 213 2.05 -0.79 15.78
N ALA A 214 2.95 -1.74 15.56
CA ALA A 214 2.65 -3.16 15.70
C ALA A 214 3.70 -3.87 16.55
N PRO A 215 3.31 -4.91 17.32
CA PRO A 215 4.29 -5.71 18.03
C PRO A 215 5.04 -6.65 17.06
N PRO A 216 6.23 -7.15 17.40
CA PRO A 216 7.04 -8.02 16.53
C PRO A 216 6.32 -9.28 16.03
N GLN A 217 5.34 -9.77 16.79
CA GLN A 217 4.53 -10.93 16.46
C GLN A 217 3.49 -10.62 15.38
N ALA A 218 3.12 -9.35 15.17
CA ALA A 218 2.17 -8.99 14.14
C ALA A 218 2.66 -9.45 12.77
N ILE A 219 1.69 -9.96 12.00
CA ILE A 219 1.93 -10.54 10.70
C ILE A 219 1.86 -9.41 9.68
N PHE A 220 3.03 -8.99 9.21
CA PHE A 220 3.21 -8.05 8.12
C PHE A 220 4.37 -8.54 7.26
N LYS A 221 4.26 -8.28 5.98
CA LYS A 221 5.34 -8.34 5.01
C LYS A 221 5.90 -6.93 4.79
N ASP A 222 7.09 -6.80 4.21
CA ASP A 222 7.65 -5.49 3.82
C ASP A 222 7.07 -4.99 2.49
N ILE A 223 6.76 -5.89 1.56
CA ILE A 223 6.08 -5.57 0.29
C ILE A 223 4.69 -6.22 0.29
N ASP A 224 3.67 -5.43 0.64
CA ASP A 224 2.26 -5.84 0.62
C ASP A 224 1.30 -4.65 0.49
N TYR A 225 0.08 -4.92 0.03
CA TYR A 225 -1.05 -4.01 0.19
C TYR A 225 -1.81 -4.35 1.47
N SER A 226 -2.64 -3.42 1.94
CA SER A 226 -3.36 -3.62 3.18
C SER A 226 -4.48 -4.66 3.07
N GLU A 227 -4.77 -5.29 4.22
CA GLU A 227 -5.89 -6.21 4.42
C GLU A 227 -7.09 -5.59 5.17
N GLY A 228 -7.07 -4.30 5.48
CA GLY A 228 -8.19 -3.62 6.14
C GLY A 228 -8.48 -4.14 7.55
N ARG A 229 -7.43 -4.39 8.34
CA ARG A 229 -7.53 -5.05 9.66
C ARG A 229 -7.22 -4.11 10.83
N GLN A 230 -6.49 -3.02 10.62
CA GLN A 230 -6.09 -2.13 11.71
C GLN A 230 -7.29 -1.40 12.35
N CYS A 231 -7.04 -0.84 13.53
CA CYS A 231 -8.01 0.00 14.22
C CYS A 231 -8.11 1.36 13.54
N GLN A 232 -9.34 1.76 13.23
CA GLN A 232 -9.66 3.13 12.83
C GLN A 232 -9.16 4.12 13.89
N GLN A 233 -8.56 5.22 13.45
CA GLN A 233 -8.13 6.32 14.30
C GLN A 233 -8.96 7.56 13.98
N ASN A 234 -9.32 8.31 15.01
CA ASN A 234 -10.06 9.57 14.87
C ASN A 234 -9.14 10.69 15.32
N GLU A 235 -8.65 11.49 14.37
CA GLU A 235 -7.69 12.58 14.62
C GLU A 235 -8.26 13.70 15.49
N LEU A 236 -9.58 13.72 15.69
CA LEU A 236 -10.26 14.62 16.64
C LEU A 236 -10.33 14.08 18.07
N ALA A 237 -9.97 12.81 18.29
CA ALA A 237 -10.05 12.13 19.59
C ALA A 237 -9.20 10.85 19.60
N LEU A 238 -7.90 10.98 19.35
CA LEU A 238 -6.96 9.86 19.36
C LEU A 238 -6.79 9.33 20.78
N ASN A 239 -6.64 8.01 20.89
CA ASN A 239 -6.39 7.34 22.15
C ASN A 239 -5.02 6.68 22.12
N GLU A 240 -4.06 7.34 22.73
CA GLU A 240 -2.66 6.96 22.74
C GLU A 240 -2.40 5.72 23.58
N PHE A 241 -3.23 5.42 24.57
CA PHE A 241 -3.11 4.16 25.32
C PHE A 241 -3.41 2.93 24.48
N ASN A 242 -4.21 3.06 23.42
CA ASN A 242 -4.63 1.94 22.59
C ASN A 242 -3.86 1.83 21.27
N GLY A 243 -3.49 2.96 20.65
CA GLY A 243 -2.85 2.98 19.33
C GLY A 243 -3.58 2.08 18.31
N THR A 244 -2.83 1.34 17.49
CA THR A 244 -3.39 0.51 16.40
C THR A 244 -3.48 -0.98 16.72
N PHE A 245 -2.51 -1.57 17.41
CA PHE A 245 -2.50 -2.99 17.82
C PHE A 245 -2.62 -3.19 19.32
N MET A 246 -3.37 -2.31 19.99
CA MET A 246 -3.40 -2.20 21.46
C MET A 246 -2.00 -1.94 22.03
N LEU A 247 -1.16 -1.26 21.27
CA LEU A 247 0.13 -0.77 21.71
C LEU A 247 0.00 0.73 21.96
N PRO A 248 0.52 1.25 23.07
CA PRO A 248 0.53 2.67 23.27
C PRO A 248 1.38 3.37 22.20
N VAL A 249 0.83 4.45 21.62
CA VAL A 249 1.49 5.30 20.63
C VAL A 249 1.23 6.73 21.04
N ASP A 250 2.31 7.46 21.31
CA ASP A 250 2.32 8.90 21.51
C ASP A 250 2.17 9.55 20.12
N TRP A 251 0.95 9.98 19.81
CA TRP A 251 0.54 10.44 18.49
C TRP A 251 0.95 11.88 18.25
N ASP A 252 0.85 12.76 19.26
CA ASP A 252 1.28 14.16 19.16
C ASP A 252 2.74 14.39 19.55
N CYS A 253 3.43 13.34 19.99
CA CYS A 253 4.85 13.31 20.27
C CYS A 253 5.26 14.23 21.44
N ASP A 254 4.35 14.50 22.37
CA ASP A 254 4.59 15.36 23.54
C ASP A 254 5.31 14.64 24.69
N GLY A 255 5.50 13.33 24.57
CA GLY A 255 6.17 12.46 25.54
C GLY A 255 5.26 11.94 26.65
N THR A 256 3.96 12.21 26.58
CA THR A 256 2.94 11.70 27.49
C THR A 256 1.94 10.82 26.74
N LEU A 257 1.06 10.14 27.48
CA LEU A 257 0.03 9.28 26.89
C LEU A 257 -1.33 9.73 27.39
N GLU A 258 -2.23 9.97 26.46
CA GLU A 258 -3.53 10.57 26.70
C GLU A 258 -4.65 9.82 25.94
N ALA A 259 -5.89 10.01 26.41
CA ALA A 259 -7.04 9.27 25.87
C ALA A 259 -7.86 10.07 24.84
N ASN A 260 -7.53 11.34 24.61
CA ASN A 260 -8.25 12.26 23.71
C ASN A 260 -7.31 13.33 23.14
N VAL A 261 -6.40 12.92 22.25
CA VAL A 261 -5.47 13.81 21.56
C VAL A 261 -6.06 14.29 20.25
N ILE A 262 -5.79 15.55 19.89
CA ILE A 262 -6.12 16.10 18.57
C ILE A 262 -4.82 16.25 17.80
N GLN A 263 -4.63 15.43 16.78
CA GLN A 263 -3.40 15.42 15.99
C GLN A 263 -3.68 14.90 14.58
N ASP A 264 -3.09 15.57 13.58
CA ASP A 264 -3.01 15.07 12.21
C ASP A 264 -1.89 14.04 12.16
N ILE A 265 -2.28 12.77 12.03
CA ILE A 265 -1.32 11.67 11.90
C ILE A 265 -1.20 11.21 10.44
N GLY A 266 -2.12 11.63 9.56
CA GLY A 266 -2.12 11.38 8.11
C GLY A 266 -0.92 12.01 7.40
N GLY A 267 -0.49 13.18 7.88
CA GLY A 267 0.79 13.82 7.57
C GLY A 267 0.87 14.40 6.16
N ASP A 268 1.11 15.71 6.07
CA ASP A 268 1.31 16.48 4.84
C ASP A 268 2.80 16.59 4.43
N GLY A 269 3.65 15.68 4.91
CA GLY A 269 5.08 15.61 4.60
C GLY A 269 6.01 16.06 5.73
N ASP A 270 5.49 16.71 6.77
CA ASP A 270 6.26 17.08 7.99
C ASP A 270 6.32 15.95 9.04
N GLY A 271 5.75 14.79 8.72
CA GLY A 271 5.64 13.63 9.61
C GLY A 271 4.42 13.72 10.53
N TRP A 272 4.08 12.63 11.22
CA TRP A 272 2.85 12.58 12.02
C TRP A 272 2.86 13.47 13.27
N CYS A 273 4.05 14.00 13.64
CA CYS A 273 4.22 14.91 14.79
C CYS A 273 4.13 16.39 14.34
N GLY A 274 3.66 16.64 13.11
CA GLY A 274 3.51 17.97 12.54
C GLY A 274 2.32 18.74 13.11
N ASP A 275 1.88 19.79 12.40
CA ASP A 275 0.75 20.60 12.85
C ASP A 275 -0.59 19.86 12.70
N ALA A 276 -1.50 20.04 13.67
CA ALA A 276 -2.84 19.43 13.68
C ALA A 276 -3.83 20.10 12.70
N THR A 277 -3.49 20.13 11.41
CA THR A 277 -4.41 20.54 10.33
C THR A 277 -5.05 19.29 9.70
N GLY A 278 -5.81 19.38 8.61
CA GLY A 278 -6.25 18.16 7.88
C GLY A 278 -7.17 17.15 8.58
N LEU A 279 -7.51 17.33 9.87
CA LEU A 279 -8.08 16.28 10.74
C LEU A 279 -9.25 15.50 10.15
N SER A 280 -9.14 14.18 10.25
CA SER A 280 -9.98 13.19 9.60
C SER A 280 -10.21 11.96 10.48
N VAL A 281 -10.91 10.98 9.92
CA VAL A 281 -11.06 9.66 10.52
C VAL A 281 -10.35 8.67 9.61
N LEU A 282 -9.13 8.31 9.99
CA LEU A 282 -8.32 7.38 9.21
C LEU A 282 -8.79 5.95 9.42
N GLN A 283 -9.02 5.26 8.30
CA GLN A 283 -9.44 3.87 8.29
C GLN A 283 -8.48 3.03 7.45
N ASP A 284 -8.19 1.82 7.96
CA ASP A 284 -7.51 0.80 7.17
C ASP A 284 -8.50 0.11 6.21
N LEU A 285 -8.12 0.00 4.94
CA LEU A 285 -8.94 -0.55 3.87
C LEU A 285 -8.33 -1.84 3.31
N ASP A 286 -9.18 -2.81 2.99
CA ASP A 286 -8.75 -4.07 2.36
C ASP A 286 -8.52 -3.85 0.87
N GLU A 287 -7.35 -3.28 0.56
CA GLU A 287 -6.91 -2.99 -0.80
C GLU A 287 -6.85 -4.25 -1.66
N TRP A 288 -6.48 -5.40 -1.09
CA TRP A 288 -6.51 -6.66 -1.81
C TRP A 288 -7.91 -7.08 -2.27
N ASN A 289 -8.94 -6.78 -1.48
CA ASN A 289 -10.31 -7.00 -1.91
C ASN A 289 -10.73 -6.01 -3.01
N THR A 290 -10.25 -4.76 -2.92
CA THR A 290 -10.47 -3.71 -3.93
C THR A 290 -9.85 -4.07 -5.29
N VAL A 291 -8.63 -4.59 -5.33
CA VAL A 291 -7.94 -5.06 -6.55
C VAL A 291 -8.79 -6.05 -7.37
N ALA A 292 -9.51 -6.94 -6.69
CA ALA A 292 -10.34 -7.94 -7.36
C ALA A 292 -11.63 -7.37 -7.95
N LEU A 293 -12.21 -6.38 -7.27
CA LEU A 293 -13.36 -5.64 -7.79
C LEU A 293 -12.95 -4.85 -9.05
N TYR A 294 -11.78 -4.22 -9.03
CA TYR A 294 -11.26 -3.48 -10.19
C TYR A 294 -11.00 -4.38 -11.40
N THR A 295 -10.47 -5.58 -11.20
CA THR A 295 -10.33 -6.57 -12.28
C THR A 295 -11.67 -6.83 -12.96
N THR A 296 -12.74 -6.95 -12.17
CA THR A 296 -14.10 -7.18 -12.68
C THR A 296 -14.68 -5.96 -13.41
N LEU A 297 -14.33 -4.74 -12.99
CA LEU A 297 -14.76 -3.51 -13.68
C LEU A 297 -14.01 -3.30 -14.99
N ARG A 298 -12.69 -3.56 -15.01
CA ARG A 298 -11.86 -3.56 -16.20
C ARG A 298 -12.41 -4.49 -17.26
N ASP A 299 -12.70 -5.73 -16.89
CA ASP A 299 -13.19 -6.75 -17.83
C ASP A 299 -14.58 -6.41 -18.42
N ARG A 300 -15.34 -5.53 -17.75
CA ARG A 300 -16.61 -4.98 -18.24
C ARG A 300 -16.48 -3.68 -19.04
N GLY A 301 -15.28 -3.10 -19.12
CA GLY A 301 -15.06 -1.79 -19.74
C GLY A 301 -15.75 -0.64 -18.98
N GLU A 302 -15.90 -0.78 -17.67
CA GLU A 302 -16.61 0.16 -16.79
C GLU A 302 -15.64 1.02 -15.95
N LEU A 303 -14.35 1.06 -16.30
CA LEU A 303 -13.38 1.89 -15.57
C LEU A 303 -13.63 3.39 -15.85
N PRO A 304 -13.44 4.26 -14.85
CA PRO A 304 -13.39 5.70 -15.07
C PRO A 304 -12.19 6.07 -15.97
N GLU A 305 -12.20 7.30 -16.47
CA GLU A 305 -11.05 7.85 -17.19
C GLU A 305 -9.80 7.83 -16.29
N PRO A 306 -8.63 7.43 -16.82
CA PRO A 306 -7.41 7.31 -16.05
C PRO A 306 -6.88 8.69 -15.61
N GLU A 307 -6.59 8.84 -14.33
CA GLU A 307 -5.84 9.98 -13.79
C GLU A 307 -4.36 9.62 -13.63
N GLU A 308 -3.47 10.62 -13.64
CA GLU A 308 -2.04 10.40 -13.38
C GLU A 308 -1.73 10.69 -11.92
N VAL A 309 -1.16 9.71 -11.23
CA VAL A 309 -0.74 9.84 -9.83
C VAL A 309 0.77 9.63 -9.77
N ALA A 310 1.46 10.64 -9.25
CA ALA A 310 2.90 10.59 -9.03
C ALA A 310 3.21 9.81 -7.75
N CYS A 311 4.40 9.22 -7.70
CA CYS A 311 4.91 8.48 -6.55
C CYS A 311 5.85 9.32 -5.69
N ILE A 312 6.29 8.76 -4.55
CA ILE A 312 7.22 9.41 -3.63
C ILE A 312 8.50 9.85 -4.37
N THR A 313 8.94 11.07 -4.08
CA THR A 313 10.20 11.65 -4.59
C THR A 313 11.41 11.23 -3.76
N ALA A 314 12.60 11.34 -4.33
CA ALA A 314 13.84 11.13 -3.60
C ALA A 314 13.96 12.07 -2.38
N GLU A 315 13.51 13.32 -2.53
CA GLU A 315 13.49 14.31 -1.47
C GLU A 315 12.50 13.96 -0.34
N GLU A 316 11.32 13.46 -0.70
CA GLU A 316 10.33 12.94 0.26
C GLU A 316 10.83 11.67 0.97
N TRP A 317 11.52 10.79 0.25
CA TRP A 317 12.13 9.60 0.86
C TRP A 317 13.19 9.98 1.90
N ASP A 318 14.02 11.00 1.61
CA ASP A 318 14.99 11.53 2.57
C ASP A 318 14.33 12.10 3.84
N LEU A 319 13.09 12.59 3.77
CA LEU A 319 12.30 13.00 4.95
C LEU A 319 11.92 11.77 5.79
N VAL A 320 11.35 10.73 5.17
CA VAL A 320 10.96 9.50 5.86
C VAL A 320 12.16 8.81 6.49
N GLN A 321 13.31 8.75 5.80
CA GLN A 321 14.54 8.18 6.36
C GLN A 321 15.01 8.94 7.60
N ARG A 322 14.95 10.27 7.59
CA ARG A 322 15.32 11.08 8.75
C ARG A 322 14.40 10.85 9.94
N GLU A 323 13.09 10.70 9.70
CA GLU A 323 12.14 10.34 10.76
C GLU A 323 12.50 8.99 11.39
N LEU A 324 12.74 7.96 10.57
CA LEU A 324 13.10 6.62 11.03
C LEU A 324 14.43 6.58 11.79
N LEU A 325 15.41 7.40 11.38
CA LEU A 325 16.68 7.53 12.10
C LEU A 325 16.49 8.16 13.49
N GLY A 326 15.58 9.13 13.61
CA GLY A 326 15.24 9.77 14.88
C GLY A 326 14.61 8.82 15.91
N ARG A 327 13.91 7.78 15.46
CA ARG A 327 13.22 6.78 16.30
C ARG A 327 14.09 5.58 16.71
N GLY A 328 15.36 5.56 16.28
CA GLY A 328 16.32 4.50 16.60
C GLY A 328 16.61 3.63 15.38
N SER A 329 17.65 4.00 14.62
CA SER A 329 18.25 3.29 13.48
C SER A 329 17.41 2.13 12.90
N CYS A 330 16.43 2.50 12.09
CA CYS A 330 15.57 1.60 11.34
C CYS A 330 16.00 1.58 9.87
N PRO A 331 16.91 0.66 9.49
CA PRO A 331 17.38 0.61 8.11
C PRO A 331 16.28 0.13 7.18
N GLN A 332 16.30 0.62 5.94
CA GLN A 332 15.50 0.06 4.86
C GLN A 332 15.73 -1.46 4.76
N PRO A 333 14.67 -2.27 4.61
CA PRO A 333 14.81 -3.71 4.47
C PRO A 333 15.58 -4.07 3.18
N ALA A 334 16.37 -5.13 3.26
CA ALA A 334 16.92 -5.74 2.05
C ALA A 334 15.79 -6.47 1.30
N LEU A 335 15.81 -6.42 -0.03
CA LEU A 335 14.83 -7.15 -0.85
C LEU A 335 14.88 -8.65 -0.56
N GLN A 336 13.71 -9.24 -0.30
CA GLN A 336 13.54 -10.68 -0.13
C GLN A 336 12.25 -11.15 -0.79
N THR A 337 12.23 -12.41 -1.25
CA THR A 337 11.01 -13.11 -1.61
C THR A 337 10.34 -13.62 -0.33
N GLU A 338 9.36 -12.88 0.16
CA GLU A 338 8.72 -13.15 1.45
C GLU A 338 7.73 -14.32 1.39
N SER A 339 7.81 -15.24 2.36
CA SER A 339 6.88 -16.36 2.47
C SER A 339 5.45 -15.91 2.74
N CYS A 340 4.47 -16.62 2.19
CA CYS A 340 3.07 -16.31 2.42
C CYS A 340 2.65 -16.63 3.86
N PRO A 341 2.16 -15.65 4.63
CA PRO A 341 1.66 -15.92 5.96
C PRO A 341 0.48 -16.90 5.93
N SER A 342 0.50 -17.92 6.78
CA SER A 342 -0.63 -18.84 6.94
C SER A 342 -1.74 -18.25 7.82
N GLY A 343 -1.34 -17.42 8.77
CA GLY A 343 -2.20 -16.72 9.72
C GLY A 343 -2.49 -15.28 9.31
N ARG A 344 -3.32 -14.61 10.10
CA ARG A 344 -3.59 -13.17 9.97
C ARG A 344 -3.61 -12.50 11.34
N ASN A 345 -3.57 -11.18 11.35
CA ASN A 345 -3.86 -10.38 12.54
C ASN A 345 -5.38 -10.40 12.81
N VAL A 346 -5.79 -10.74 14.02
CA VAL A 346 -7.19 -10.94 14.41
C VAL A 346 -7.47 -10.24 15.72
N PHE A 347 -8.51 -9.40 15.75
CA PHE A 347 -8.94 -8.72 16.97
C PHE A 347 -10.11 -9.43 17.64
N VAL A 348 -10.04 -9.58 18.95
CA VAL A 348 -11.01 -10.28 19.78
C VAL A 348 -11.43 -9.36 20.93
N SER A 349 -12.73 -9.30 21.22
CA SER A 349 -13.28 -8.59 22.38
C SER A 349 -14.10 -9.54 23.26
N PRO A 350 -14.27 -9.21 24.56
CA PRO A 350 -15.22 -9.90 25.41
C PRO A 350 -16.65 -9.85 24.86
N GLY A 351 -17.44 -10.87 25.17
CA GLY A 351 -18.85 -10.98 24.78
C GLY A 351 -19.14 -12.17 23.88
N THR A 352 -20.38 -12.23 23.39
CA THR A 352 -20.87 -13.27 22.48
C THR A 352 -21.47 -12.64 21.23
N GLY A 353 -21.41 -13.32 20.09
CA GLY A 353 -21.99 -12.85 18.83
C GLY A 353 -21.03 -12.84 17.65
N SER A 354 -21.48 -12.23 16.55
CA SER A 354 -20.76 -12.21 15.28
C SER A 354 -19.73 -11.09 15.19
N GLY A 355 -18.66 -11.36 14.45
CA GLY A 355 -17.60 -10.44 14.05
C GLY A 355 -16.78 -11.10 12.94
N VAL A 356 -15.86 -10.36 12.31
CA VAL A 356 -14.97 -10.90 11.26
C VAL A 356 -13.49 -10.85 11.64
N GLY A 357 -13.19 -10.40 12.87
CA GLY A 357 -11.84 -10.35 13.40
C GLY A 357 -11.05 -9.11 12.99
N TRP A 358 -11.69 -8.11 12.38
CA TRP A 358 -11.12 -6.78 12.18
C TRP A 358 -11.13 -5.98 13.49
N CYS A 359 -10.31 -4.95 13.62
CA CYS A 359 -10.34 -4.17 14.86
C CYS A 359 -11.69 -3.47 15.09
N THR A 360 -12.31 -2.91 14.05
CA THR A 360 -13.62 -2.25 14.14
C THR A 360 -14.77 -3.27 14.30
N PHE A 361 -14.60 -4.50 13.81
CA PHE A 361 -15.58 -5.58 13.92
C PHE A 361 -14.97 -6.89 14.43
N THR A 362 -14.49 -6.83 15.68
CA THR A 362 -13.78 -7.92 16.37
C THR A 362 -14.63 -9.19 16.47
N PHE A 363 -13.99 -10.36 16.49
CA PHE A 363 -14.66 -11.55 17.03
C PHE A 363 -15.08 -11.31 18.48
N LYS A 364 -16.25 -11.85 18.86
CA LYS A 364 -16.76 -11.81 20.22
C LYS A 364 -16.53 -13.19 20.85
N GLY A 365 -15.56 -13.27 21.76
CA GLY A 365 -15.14 -14.52 22.40
C GLY A 365 -13.95 -15.21 21.73
N VAL A 366 -13.18 -15.93 22.55
CA VAL A 366 -12.00 -16.71 22.17
C VAL A 366 -12.39 -17.96 21.38
N GLN A 367 -13.50 -18.61 21.74
CA GLN A 367 -14.01 -19.80 21.03
C GLN A 367 -14.38 -19.47 19.59
N THR A 368 -15.09 -18.36 19.38
CA THR A 368 -15.44 -17.85 18.05
C THR A 368 -14.18 -17.57 17.23
N ALA A 369 -13.22 -16.87 17.83
CA ALA A 369 -11.95 -16.52 17.17
C ALA A 369 -11.14 -17.75 16.77
N GLN A 370 -10.97 -18.74 17.65
CA GLN A 370 -10.32 -20.02 17.33
C GLN A 370 -11.05 -20.77 16.21
N THR A 371 -12.38 -20.82 16.27
CA THR A 371 -13.19 -21.57 15.29
C THR A 371 -13.06 -20.97 13.90
N LEU A 372 -13.14 -19.64 13.77
CA LEU A 372 -13.23 -18.96 12.48
C LEU A 372 -11.88 -18.52 11.89
N SER A 373 -10.84 -18.36 12.72
CA SER A 373 -9.53 -17.87 12.23
C SER A 373 -8.70 -18.97 11.58
N THR A 374 -7.79 -18.58 10.69
CA THR A 374 -6.82 -19.48 10.08
C THR A 374 -5.72 -19.89 11.07
N PRO A 375 -5.19 -21.12 10.99
CA PRO A 375 -4.03 -21.53 11.80
C PRO A 375 -2.81 -20.62 11.58
N GLY A 376 -2.11 -20.32 12.66
CA GLY A 376 -0.97 -19.40 12.68
C GLY A 376 -1.35 -17.94 12.89
N SER A 377 -2.62 -17.61 13.10
CA SER A 377 -3.08 -16.24 13.36
C SER A 377 -2.55 -15.68 14.69
N VAL A 378 -2.47 -14.35 14.74
CA VAL A 378 -2.12 -13.59 15.95
C VAL A 378 -3.37 -12.89 16.45
N TYR A 379 -3.73 -13.20 17.69
CA TYR A 379 -4.95 -12.78 18.34
C TYR A 379 -4.65 -11.62 19.29
N PHE A 380 -5.22 -10.47 18.97
CA PHE A 380 -5.16 -9.23 19.73
C PHE A 380 -6.43 -9.13 20.58
N LEU A 381 -6.32 -9.47 21.86
CA LEU A 381 -7.42 -9.48 22.83
C LEU A 381 -7.55 -8.10 23.49
N ARG A 382 -8.74 -7.52 23.41
CA ARG A 382 -9.10 -6.38 24.24
C ARG A 382 -9.20 -6.81 25.71
N PRO A 383 -8.85 -5.93 26.67
CA PRO A 383 -9.05 -6.19 28.10
C PRO A 383 -10.46 -6.63 28.45
N GLY A 384 -10.56 -7.50 29.46
CA GLY A 384 -11.83 -7.90 30.08
C GLY A 384 -11.96 -9.39 30.35
N ASP A 385 -13.11 -9.76 30.90
CA ASP A 385 -13.47 -11.15 31.19
C ASP A 385 -14.20 -11.80 30.00
N TYR A 386 -13.57 -12.82 29.42
CA TYR A 386 -14.12 -13.66 28.36
C TYR A 386 -14.85 -14.84 29.01
N ASN A 387 -16.09 -14.58 29.46
CA ASN A 387 -16.96 -15.57 30.11
C ASN A 387 -17.74 -16.37 29.06
N GLU A 388 -17.09 -17.34 28.42
CA GLU A 388 -17.71 -18.16 27.39
C GLU A 388 -18.33 -19.42 28.00
N SER A 389 -19.46 -19.89 27.46
CA SER A 389 -20.07 -21.13 27.94
C SER A 389 -19.26 -22.35 27.49
N GLY A 390 -19.07 -23.32 28.38
CA GLY A 390 -18.44 -24.59 28.04
C GLY A 390 -16.91 -24.55 28.09
N VAL A 391 -16.25 -25.43 27.34
CA VAL A 391 -14.79 -25.56 27.34
C VAL A 391 -14.20 -24.78 26.17
N THR A 392 -13.42 -23.74 26.47
CA THR A 392 -12.66 -23.00 25.46
C THR A 392 -11.45 -23.82 25.00
N THR A 393 -11.53 -24.39 23.81
CA THR A 393 -10.47 -25.24 23.23
C THR A 393 -9.63 -24.46 22.23
N LEU A 394 -8.33 -24.32 22.50
CA LEU A 394 -7.36 -23.68 21.60
C LEU A 394 -6.66 -24.74 20.74
N ASN A 395 -7.33 -25.23 19.70
CA ASN A 395 -6.84 -26.34 18.87
C ASN A 395 -6.08 -25.90 17.61
N LYS A 396 -6.14 -24.63 17.22
CA LYS A 396 -5.31 -24.07 16.15
C LYS A 396 -4.12 -23.33 16.76
N ASN A 397 -2.94 -23.59 16.20
CA ASN A 397 -1.73 -22.85 16.55
C ASN A 397 -1.95 -21.35 16.31
N GLY A 398 -1.45 -20.52 17.22
CA GLY A 398 -1.54 -19.07 17.11
C GLY A 398 -0.95 -18.39 18.35
N ILE A 399 -0.74 -17.08 18.25
CA ILE A 399 -0.17 -16.26 19.32
C ILE A 399 -1.29 -15.41 19.91
N TRP A 400 -1.42 -15.37 21.24
CA TRP A 400 -2.46 -14.61 21.95
C TRP A 400 -1.81 -13.46 22.71
N MET A 401 -2.31 -12.24 22.51
CA MET A 401 -1.71 -11.01 23.03
C MET A 401 -2.78 -10.08 23.61
N CYS A 402 -2.50 -9.54 24.80
CA CYS A 402 -3.29 -8.47 25.42
C CYS A 402 -2.30 -7.40 25.84
N ASN A 403 -2.00 -6.47 24.93
CA ASN A 403 -0.88 -5.54 25.08
C ASN A 403 -1.22 -4.37 26.01
N THR A 404 -2.48 -3.99 26.10
CA THR A 404 -3.00 -3.08 27.13
C THR A 404 -3.80 -3.91 28.12
N GLY A 405 -3.54 -3.79 29.43
CA GLY A 405 -4.37 -4.40 30.48
C GLY A 405 -4.30 -5.92 30.62
N THR A 406 -5.46 -6.56 30.86
CA THR A 406 -5.56 -7.99 31.16
C THR A 406 -6.81 -8.60 30.54
N ALA A 407 -6.65 -9.74 29.86
CA ALA A 407 -7.73 -10.59 29.37
C ALA A 407 -7.81 -11.86 30.21
N VAL A 408 -8.97 -12.12 30.82
CA VAL A 408 -9.22 -13.31 31.64
C VAL A 408 -10.17 -14.23 30.90
N ILE A 409 -9.69 -15.39 30.49
CA ILE A 409 -10.49 -16.40 29.76
C ILE A 409 -11.01 -17.40 30.79
N ARG A 410 -12.34 -17.54 30.90
CA ARG A 410 -13.00 -18.42 31.87
C ARG A 410 -13.78 -19.54 31.21
#